data_AF-A0A812SHK9-F1
#
_entry.id   AF-A0A812SHK9-F1
#
_cell.length_a   1.000
_cell.length_b   1.000
_cell.length_c   1.000
_cell.angle_alpha   90.00
_cell.angle_beta   90.00
_cell.angle_gamma   90.00
#
_symmetry.space_group_name_H-M   'P 1'
#
loop_
_entity.id
_entity.type
_entity.pdbx_description
1 polymer ?
#
loop_
_entity_poly.entity_id
_entity_poly.type
_entity_poly.pdbx_seq_one_letter_code
_entity_poly.pdbx_strand_id
1 'polypeptide(L)'
;MAVNAPTAPNAPVFLDSAIFERLEHFKDVGVPATLQDLIGRATIADGTCRAVVSPGSGPFGLDGYDYWHHNPERVDAVLKALAQLPSTSQPSKFVRTAKKELPTACFFGNRTETNSLDLYKPDAVAKALFNWHRAICDLEWDDPAEEPQQQALTTGFICMATCDTAKMKLTAAAMSAFSASMAAAQMAAMQISSRFF
;
A
#
# COMPACT_ATOMS: atom_id res chain seq x y z
N MET A 1 -8.33 -21.11 20.96
CA MET A 1 -7.55 -22.01 20.07
C MET A 1 -6.54 -21.16 19.34
N ALA A 2 -5.25 -21.34 19.60
CA ALA A 2 -4.20 -20.62 18.90
C ALA A 2 -4.08 -21.18 17.48
N VAL A 3 -4.33 -20.35 16.48
CA VAL A 3 -4.08 -20.71 15.08
C VAL A 3 -2.58 -20.53 14.90
N ASN A 4 -1.83 -21.64 14.84
CA ASN A 4 -0.41 -21.60 14.49
C ASN A 4 -0.30 -21.04 13.07
N ALA A 5 0.23 -19.82 12.96
CA ALA A 5 0.55 -19.22 11.68
C ALA A 5 1.58 -20.12 10.97
N PRO A 6 1.35 -20.54 9.72
CA PRO A 6 2.37 -21.22 8.95
C PRO A 6 3.55 -20.26 8.81
N THR A 7 4.75 -20.69 9.20
CA THR A 7 6.00 -20.00 8.83
C THR A 7 6.14 -20.09 7.32
N ALA A 8 5.64 -19.07 6.62
CA ALA A 8 5.77 -18.95 5.18
C ALA A 8 7.26 -18.80 4.82
N PRO A 9 7.72 -19.40 3.71
CA PRO A 9 9.09 -19.23 3.23
C PRO A 9 9.37 -17.74 2.94
N ASN A 10 10.62 -17.32 3.06
CA ASN A 10 11.17 -16.00 2.68
C ASN A 10 11.09 -15.73 1.16
N ALA A 11 9.98 -16.06 0.50
CA ALA A 11 9.73 -15.68 -0.88
C ALA A 11 9.60 -14.15 -0.97
N PRO A 12 10.04 -13.52 -2.06
CA PRO A 12 9.80 -12.10 -2.28
C PRO A 12 8.30 -11.79 -2.12
N VAL A 13 7.98 -10.79 -1.30
CA VAL A 13 6.60 -10.36 -1.08
C VAL A 13 5.94 -9.97 -2.40
N PHE A 14 6.68 -9.24 -3.22
CA PHE A 14 6.29 -8.83 -4.57
C PHE A 14 7.29 -9.39 -5.58
N LEU A 15 6.77 -10.01 -6.64
CA LEU A 15 7.55 -10.33 -7.82
C LEU A 15 7.90 -9.04 -8.58
N ASP A 16 8.98 -9.06 -9.36
CA ASP A 16 9.40 -7.89 -10.14
C ASP A 16 8.31 -7.40 -11.11
N SER A 17 7.50 -8.32 -11.66
CA SER A 17 6.33 -7.97 -12.47
C SER A 17 5.25 -7.24 -11.68
N ALA A 18 4.95 -7.72 -10.46
CA ALA A 18 3.97 -7.08 -9.57
C ALA A 18 4.46 -5.72 -9.04
N ILE A 19 5.77 -5.59 -8.80
CA ILE A 19 6.38 -4.29 -8.49
C ILE A 19 6.25 -3.34 -9.69
N PHE A 20 6.54 -3.84 -10.90
CA PHE A 20 6.47 -3.03 -12.11
C PHE A 20 5.06 -2.49 -12.33
N GLU A 21 4.07 -3.39 -12.45
CA GLU A 21 2.67 -3.04 -12.72
C GLU A 21 2.15 -2.04 -11.67
N ARG A 22 2.41 -2.29 -10.38
CA ARG A 22 1.91 -1.41 -9.32
C ARG A 22 2.56 -0.03 -9.36
N LEU A 23 3.87 0.02 -9.53
CA LEU A 23 4.62 1.27 -9.48
C LEU A 23 4.51 2.07 -10.79
N GLU A 24 4.37 1.43 -11.95
CA GLU A 24 4.09 2.15 -13.20
C GLU A 24 2.73 2.85 -13.09
N HIS A 25 1.72 2.15 -12.58
CA HIS A 25 0.39 2.70 -12.46
C HIS A 25 0.38 3.88 -11.46
N PHE A 26 1.03 3.72 -10.31
CA PHE A 26 1.19 4.81 -9.35
C PHE A 26 1.99 5.99 -9.91
N LYS A 27 3.02 5.75 -10.72
CA LYS A 27 3.83 6.83 -11.30
C LYS A 27 3.06 7.59 -12.37
N ASP A 28 2.49 6.88 -13.35
CA ASP A 28 2.00 7.46 -14.59
C ASP A 28 0.56 7.99 -14.45
N VAL A 29 -0.23 7.42 -13.53
CA VAL A 29 -1.62 7.84 -13.28
C VAL A 29 -1.81 8.33 -11.85
N GLY A 30 -1.36 7.55 -10.85
CA GLY A 30 -1.64 7.80 -9.44
C GLY A 30 -1.10 9.15 -8.93
N VAL A 31 0.21 9.41 -9.09
CA VAL A 31 0.86 10.64 -8.64
C VAL A 31 0.22 11.88 -9.30
N PRO A 32 0.01 11.94 -10.63
CA PRO A 32 -0.71 13.04 -11.26
C PRO A 32 -2.15 13.22 -10.75
N ALA A 33 -2.90 12.11 -10.58
CA ALA A 33 -4.32 12.16 -10.22
C ALA A 33 -4.57 12.51 -8.75
N THR A 34 -3.62 12.23 -7.86
CA THR A 34 -3.80 12.36 -6.41
C THR A 34 -3.17 13.61 -5.81
N LEU A 35 -2.68 14.57 -6.61
CA LEU A 35 -1.98 15.75 -6.08
C LEU A 35 -2.74 16.49 -4.96
N GLN A 36 -4.08 16.54 -5.03
CA GLN A 36 -4.95 17.16 -4.03
C GLN A 36 -5.75 16.14 -3.19
N ASP A 37 -5.54 14.84 -3.38
CA ASP A 37 -6.21 13.77 -2.66
C ASP A 37 -5.30 13.23 -1.55
N LEU A 38 -5.47 13.71 -0.32
CA LEU A 38 -4.64 13.29 0.81
C LEU A 38 -4.70 11.78 1.06
N ILE A 39 -5.84 11.13 0.82
CA ILE A 39 -6.03 9.69 1.03
C ILE A 39 -5.29 8.91 -0.07
N GLY A 40 -5.50 9.28 -1.33
CA GLY A 40 -4.80 8.70 -2.47
C GLY A 40 -3.28 8.82 -2.33
N ARG A 41 -2.78 10.00 -1.91
CA ARG A 41 -1.34 10.22 -1.68
C ARG A 41 -0.77 9.30 -0.61
N ALA A 42 -1.43 9.18 0.54
CA ALA A 42 -0.96 8.34 1.65
C ALA A 42 -0.92 6.86 1.26
N THR A 43 -1.97 6.38 0.57
CA THR A 43 -2.06 4.97 0.13
C THR A 43 -1.08 4.63 -1.00
N ILE A 44 -0.84 5.56 -1.94
CA ILE A 44 0.23 5.40 -2.94
C ILE A 44 1.59 5.33 -2.25
N ALA A 45 1.89 6.24 -1.31
CA ALA A 45 3.17 6.24 -0.61
C ALA A 45 3.42 4.93 0.16
N ASP A 46 2.43 4.46 0.93
CA ASP A 46 2.53 3.18 1.65
C ASP A 46 2.69 2.00 0.68
N GLY A 47 1.84 1.91 -0.35
CA GLY A 47 1.91 0.85 -1.34
C GLY A 47 3.25 0.82 -2.08
N THR A 48 3.77 1.99 -2.46
CA THR A 48 5.10 2.13 -3.06
C THR A 48 6.19 1.57 -2.16
N CYS A 49 6.17 1.94 -0.88
CA CYS A 49 7.20 1.52 0.04
C CYS A 49 7.12 0.03 0.38
N ARG A 50 5.92 -0.52 0.58
CA ARG A 50 5.72 -1.95 0.81
C ARG A 50 6.07 -2.80 -0.41
N ALA A 51 6.01 -2.24 -1.63
CA ALA A 51 6.42 -2.95 -2.84
C ALA A 51 7.94 -3.19 -2.92
N VAL A 52 8.76 -2.29 -2.35
CA VAL A 52 10.22 -2.28 -2.55
C VAL A 52 11.05 -2.46 -1.30
N VAL A 53 10.43 -2.34 -0.12
CA VAL A 53 11.08 -2.52 1.19
C VAL A 53 10.64 -3.85 1.78
N SER A 54 11.61 -4.66 2.21
CA SER A 54 11.31 -5.94 2.86
C SER A 54 10.68 -5.72 4.25
N PRO A 55 9.69 -6.53 4.66
CA PRO A 55 9.11 -6.43 5.99
C PRO A 55 10.17 -6.50 7.09
N GLY A 56 10.08 -5.60 8.07
CA GLY A 56 11.04 -5.51 9.19
C GLY A 56 12.41 -4.92 8.84
N SER A 57 12.64 -4.51 7.60
CA SER A 57 13.85 -3.78 7.21
C SER A 57 13.71 -2.27 7.45
N GLY A 58 14.85 -1.61 7.64
CA GLY A 58 14.93 -0.17 7.85
C GLY A 58 14.85 0.27 9.32
N PRO A 59 14.92 1.59 9.57
CA PRO A 59 14.95 2.17 10.91
C PRO A 59 13.61 2.05 11.67
N PHE A 60 12.51 1.78 10.98
CA PHE A 60 11.19 1.55 11.57
C PHE A 60 10.32 0.72 10.61
N GLY A 61 9.28 0.07 11.16
CA GLY A 61 8.38 -0.77 10.37
C GLY A 61 7.40 0.05 9.53
N LEU A 62 7.14 -0.39 8.30
CA LEU A 62 6.10 0.17 7.44
C LEU A 62 4.74 -0.46 7.80
N ASP A 63 4.02 0.15 8.73
CA ASP A 63 2.79 -0.40 9.32
C ASP A 63 1.49 0.11 8.67
N GLY A 64 1.58 0.87 7.58
CA GLY A 64 0.43 1.48 6.91
C GLY A 64 -0.03 2.79 7.55
N TYR A 65 0.04 2.89 8.87
CA TYR A 65 -0.38 4.08 9.62
C TYR A 65 0.63 5.23 9.48
N ASP A 66 1.91 4.94 9.30
CA ASP A 66 2.93 5.99 9.18
C ASP A 66 2.59 7.00 8.05
N TYR A 67 2.27 6.57 6.83
CA TYR A 67 1.92 7.53 5.76
C TYR A 67 0.51 8.11 5.90
N TRP A 68 -0.39 7.33 6.50
CA TRP A 68 -1.76 7.74 6.78
C TRP A 68 -1.82 8.90 7.80
N HIS A 69 -0.93 8.92 8.81
CA HIS A 69 -0.86 9.94 9.87
C HIS A 69 0.27 10.97 9.71
N HIS A 70 1.09 10.89 8.65
CA HIS A 70 2.23 11.79 8.45
C HIS A 70 2.32 12.33 7.01
N ASN A 71 1.21 12.86 6.54
CA ASN A 71 1.06 13.57 5.26
C ASN A 71 1.05 15.09 5.56
N PRO A 72 1.80 15.97 4.84
CA PRO A 72 2.44 15.72 3.55
C PRO A 72 3.92 15.33 3.61
N GLU A 73 4.69 15.69 4.64
CA GLU A 73 6.16 15.65 4.55
C GLU A 73 6.74 14.29 4.12
N ARG A 74 6.31 13.19 4.76
CA ARG A 74 6.82 11.84 4.43
C ARG A 74 6.27 11.33 3.11
N VAL A 75 5.00 11.65 2.84
CA VAL A 75 4.31 11.28 1.61
C VAL A 75 4.96 11.97 0.40
N ASP A 76 5.27 13.25 0.50
CA ASP A 76 5.91 14.06 -0.55
C ASP A 76 7.27 13.49 -0.95
N ALA A 77 8.06 13.01 0.02
CA ALA A 77 9.34 12.38 -0.24
C ALA A 77 9.19 11.14 -1.12
N VAL A 78 8.23 10.28 -0.80
CA VAL A 78 7.95 9.05 -1.57
C VAL A 78 7.39 9.37 -2.94
N LEU A 79 6.38 10.24 -3.03
CA LEU A 79 5.76 10.60 -4.32
C LEU A 79 6.75 11.31 -5.25
N LYS A 80 7.64 12.15 -4.72
CA LYS A 80 8.72 12.77 -5.49
C LYS A 80 9.69 11.73 -6.04
N ALA A 81 10.13 10.78 -5.21
CA ALA A 81 11.04 9.71 -5.64
C ALA A 81 10.38 8.80 -6.69
N LEU A 82 9.11 8.46 -6.51
CA LEU A 82 8.30 7.69 -7.45
C LEU A 82 8.16 8.42 -8.80
N ALA A 83 7.84 9.71 -8.78
CA ALA A 83 7.74 10.54 -9.98
C ALA A 83 9.08 10.63 -10.75
N GLN A 84 10.21 10.50 -10.05
CA GLN A 84 11.56 10.56 -10.63
C GLN A 84 12.09 9.22 -11.15
N LEU A 85 11.34 8.12 -10.99
CA LEU A 85 11.72 6.84 -11.60
C LEU A 85 11.85 6.97 -13.14
N PRO A 86 12.68 6.12 -13.78
CA PRO A 86 12.84 6.14 -15.22
C PRO A 86 11.53 5.81 -15.95
N SER A 87 11.55 5.92 -17.29
CA SER A 87 10.42 5.53 -18.12
C SER A 87 9.99 4.07 -17.89
N THR A 88 8.68 3.84 -17.93
CA THR A 88 8.01 2.53 -17.81
C THR A 88 8.20 1.66 -19.06
N SER A 89 8.72 2.21 -20.17
CA SER A 89 9.05 1.45 -21.38
C SER A 89 10.20 0.44 -21.24
N GLN A 90 10.92 0.45 -20.11
CA GLN A 90 11.97 -0.53 -19.80
C GLN A 90 11.71 -1.18 -18.42
N PRO A 91 10.82 -2.17 -18.33
CA PRO A 91 10.35 -2.71 -17.05
C PRO A 91 11.46 -3.18 -16.10
N SER A 92 12.46 -3.91 -16.61
CA SER A 92 13.57 -4.39 -15.77
C SER A 92 14.45 -3.26 -15.24
N LYS A 93 14.68 -2.21 -16.04
CA LYS A 93 15.43 -1.03 -15.60
C LYS A 93 14.63 -0.25 -14.57
N PHE A 94 13.33 -0.10 -14.81
CA PHE A 94 12.39 0.55 -13.92
C PHE A 94 12.40 -0.09 -12.53
N VAL A 95 12.13 -1.39 -12.44
CA VAL A 95 12.07 -2.12 -11.16
C VAL A 95 13.41 -2.08 -10.42
N ARG A 96 14.52 -2.25 -11.13
CA ARG A 96 15.85 -2.18 -10.52
C ARG A 96 16.15 -0.79 -9.95
N THR A 97 15.77 0.28 -10.65
CA THR A 97 15.93 1.63 -10.14
C THR A 97 14.99 1.88 -8.96
N ALA A 98 13.73 1.41 -9.03
CA ALA A 98 12.76 1.51 -7.96
C ALA A 98 13.29 0.89 -6.65
N LYS A 99 13.75 -0.37 -6.70
CA LYS A 99 14.34 -1.08 -5.56
C LYS A 99 15.59 -0.41 -4.99
N LYS A 100 16.30 0.38 -5.79
CA LYS A 100 17.51 1.08 -5.37
C LYS A 100 17.21 2.43 -4.72
N GLU A 101 16.34 3.23 -5.33
CA GLU A 101 16.18 4.65 -5.00
C GLU A 101 15.03 4.90 -4.00
N LEU A 102 13.92 4.15 -4.11
CA LEU A 102 12.74 4.35 -3.27
C LEU A 102 12.96 4.05 -1.77
N PRO A 103 13.73 3.02 -1.36
CA PRO A 103 13.91 2.73 0.08
C PRO A 103 14.40 3.93 0.89
N THR A 104 15.26 4.78 0.33
CA THR A 104 15.73 6.00 0.99
C THR A 104 14.58 6.97 1.27
N ALA A 105 13.67 7.15 0.30
CA ALA A 105 12.50 8.00 0.46
C ALA A 105 11.49 7.42 1.46
N CYS A 106 11.34 6.11 1.49
CA CYS A 106 10.45 5.41 2.42
C CYS A 106 10.82 5.57 3.90
N PHE A 107 12.07 5.94 4.17
CA PHE A 107 12.55 6.17 5.53
C PHE A 107 12.85 7.65 5.81
N PHE A 108 12.42 8.55 4.93
CA PHE A 108 12.62 9.99 5.08
C PHE A 108 11.69 10.60 6.15
N GLY A 109 12.15 11.68 6.77
CA GLY A 109 11.38 12.49 7.72
C GLY A 109 11.36 11.93 9.15
N ASN A 110 11.01 12.80 10.10
CA ASN A 110 10.74 12.37 11.47
C ASN A 110 9.37 11.65 11.55
N ARG A 111 9.09 11.01 12.69
CA ARG A 111 7.77 10.38 12.99
C ARG A 111 6.95 11.24 13.96
N THR A 112 7.16 12.55 13.92
CA THR A 112 6.31 13.46 14.67
C THR A 112 4.97 13.47 13.95
N GLU A 113 3.91 13.00 14.60
CA GLU A 113 2.56 13.00 14.02
C GLU A 113 2.21 14.43 13.58
N THR A 114 2.11 14.63 12.27
CA THR A 114 1.75 15.92 11.66
C THR A 114 0.29 15.93 11.18
N ASN A 115 -0.37 14.77 11.25
CA ASN A 115 -1.70 14.58 10.69
C ASN A 115 -2.54 13.72 11.66
N SER A 116 -3.68 14.24 12.11
CA SER A 116 -4.71 13.46 12.82
C SER A 116 -5.84 13.11 11.86
N LEU A 117 -6.58 12.04 12.17
CA LEU A 117 -7.83 11.63 11.50
C LEU A 117 -8.80 12.79 11.20
N ASP A 118 -8.74 13.87 11.98
CA ASP A 118 -9.58 15.06 11.84
C ASP A 118 -9.38 15.79 10.49
N LEU A 119 -8.33 15.45 9.73
CA LEU A 119 -8.03 16.03 8.41
C LEU A 119 -8.69 15.28 7.25
N TYR A 120 -9.09 14.01 7.42
CA TYR A 120 -9.82 13.30 6.37
C TYR A 120 -11.31 13.57 6.50
N LYS A 121 -11.88 14.25 5.51
CA LYS A 121 -13.32 14.48 5.47
C LYS A 121 -14.06 13.14 5.37
N PRO A 122 -15.12 12.89 6.15
CA PRO A 122 -15.84 11.61 6.13
C PRO A 122 -16.33 11.18 4.74
N ASP A 123 -16.75 12.13 3.90
CA ASP A 123 -17.17 11.88 2.52
C ASP A 123 -16.00 11.41 1.63
N ALA A 124 -14.81 11.97 1.82
CA ALA A 124 -13.60 11.54 1.12
C ALA A 124 -13.20 10.11 1.53
N VAL A 125 -13.27 9.79 2.82
CA VAL A 125 -13.00 8.42 3.33
C VAL A 125 -14.02 7.42 2.79
N ALA A 126 -15.32 7.75 2.83
CA ALA A 126 -16.37 6.90 2.30
C ALA A 126 -16.20 6.63 0.80
N LYS A 127 -15.86 7.67 0.02
CA LYS A 127 -15.58 7.54 -1.41
C LYS A 127 -14.36 6.65 -1.68
N ALA A 128 -13.28 6.80 -0.91
CA ALA A 128 -12.09 5.98 -1.05
C ALA A 128 -12.39 4.50 -0.74
N LEU A 129 -13.09 4.23 0.37
CA LEU A 129 -13.52 2.87 0.74
C LEU A 129 -14.39 2.23 -0.34
N PHE A 130 -15.34 2.98 -0.91
CA PHE A 130 -16.18 2.51 -2.00
C PHE A 130 -15.35 2.13 -3.24
N ASN A 131 -14.42 2.99 -3.65
CA ASN A 131 -13.56 2.74 -4.80
C ASN A 131 -12.64 1.54 -4.57
N TRP A 132 -12.02 1.42 -3.40
CA TRP A 132 -11.17 0.27 -3.06
C TRP A 132 -11.95 -1.04 -2.99
N HIS A 133 -13.19 -1.00 -2.49
CA HIS A 133 -14.06 -2.16 -2.52
C HIS A 133 -14.38 -2.59 -3.96
N ARG A 134 -14.69 -1.64 -4.85
CA ARG A 134 -14.89 -1.93 -6.28
C ARG A 134 -13.63 -2.51 -6.92
N ALA A 135 -12.46 -1.93 -6.66
CA ALA A 135 -11.20 -2.45 -7.19
C ALA A 135 -10.95 -3.92 -6.80
N ILE A 136 -11.46 -4.39 -5.66
CA ILE A 136 -11.31 -5.79 -5.24
C ILE A 136 -12.44 -6.68 -5.81
N CYS A 137 -13.69 -6.21 -5.77
CA CYS A 137 -14.87 -7.06 -5.92
C CYS A 137 -15.56 -6.95 -7.29
N ASP A 138 -15.26 -5.91 -8.06
CA ASP A 138 -15.92 -5.62 -9.33
C ASP A 138 -14.97 -5.88 -10.50
N LEU A 139 -15.19 -7.01 -11.18
CA LEU A 139 -14.37 -7.46 -12.31
C LEU A 139 -14.51 -6.55 -13.55
N GLU A 140 -15.57 -5.74 -13.61
CA GLU A 140 -15.79 -4.78 -14.70
C GLU A 140 -15.38 -3.35 -14.31
N TRP A 141 -14.75 -3.18 -13.15
CA TRP A 141 -14.23 -1.88 -12.75
C TRP A 141 -13.08 -1.44 -13.67
N ASP A 142 -12.98 -0.14 -13.92
CA ASP A 142 -11.99 0.43 -14.84
C ASP A 142 -10.54 0.25 -14.34
N ASP A 143 -10.35 0.00 -13.04
CA ASP A 143 -9.05 -0.13 -12.38
C ASP A 143 -9.07 -1.22 -11.28
N PRO A 144 -9.21 -2.51 -11.67
CA PRO A 144 -9.28 -3.60 -10.72
C PRO A 144 -7.89 -3.88 -10.12
N ALA A 145 -7.89 -4.33 -8.86
CA ALA A 145 -6.71 -4.92 -8.23
C ALA A 145 -6.54 -6.35 -8.77
N GLU A 146 -5.84 -6.50 -9.88
CA GLU A 146 -5.70 -7.79 -10.58
C GLU A 146 -4.81 -8.77 -9.83
N GLU A 147 -3.71 -8.30 -9.24
CA GLU A 147 -2.74 -9.17 -8.59
C GLU A 147 -3.09 -9.42 -7.12
N PRO A 148 -2.89 -10.65 -6.59
CA PRO A 148 -3.22 -10.98 -5.20
C PRO A 148 -2.61 -10.02 -4.17
N GLN A 149 -1.39 -9.54 -4.41
CA GLN A 149 -0.72 -8.60 -3.52
C GLN A 149 -1.32 -7.19 -3.59
N GLN A 150 -1.86 -6.79 -4.73
CA GLN A 150 -2.62 -5.54 -4.83
C GLN A 150 -3.91 -5.65 -4.04
N GLN A 151 -4.64 -6.76 -4.18
CA GLN A 151 -5.86 -7.02 -3.42
C GLN A 151 -5.58 -7.04 -1.92
N ALA A 152 -4.50 -7.68 -1.48
CA ALA A 152 -4.08 -7.72 -0.09
C ALA A 152 -3.73 -6.33 0.46
N LEU A 153 -2.96 -5.52 -0.29
CA LEU A 153 -2.66 -4.13 0.11
C LEU A 153 -3.92 -3.27 0.18
N THR A 154 -4.78 -3.33 -0.85
CA THR A 154 -6.03 -2.57 -0.91
C THR A 154 -6.96 -2.96 0.24
N THR A 155 -7.03 -4.25 0.59
CA THR A 155 -7.76 -4.71 1.78
C THR A 155 -7.15 -4.16 3.06
N GLY A 156 -5.82 -4.17 3.17
CA GLY A 156 -5.11 -3.55 4.28
C GLY A 156 -5.49 -2.08 4.47
N PHE A 157 -5.64 -1.32 3.39
CA PHE A 157 -6.11 0.08 3.43
C PHE A 157 -7.55 0.20 3.91
N ILE A 158 -8.46 -0.65 3.42
CA ILE A 158 -9.85 -0.70 3.88
C ILE A 158 -9.90 -0.97 5.40
N CYS A 159 -9.16 -1.98 5.86
CA CYS A 159 -9.10 -2.34 7.28
C CYS A 159 -8.50 -1.22 8.13
N MET A 160 -7.38 -0.63 7.68
CA MET A 160 -6.71 0.46 8.36
C MET A 160 -7.64 1.67 8.51
N ALA A 161 -8.21 2.17 7.40
CA ALA A 161 -9.10 3.32 7.41
C ALA A 161 -10.34 3.07 8.29
N THR A 162 -10.95 1.89 8.18
CA THR A 162 -12.12 1.54 9.00
C THR A 162 -11.78 1.47 10.48
N CYS A 163 -10.69 0.78 10.86
CA CYS A 163 -10.26 0.69 12.25
C CYS A 163 -9.93 2.08 12.82
N ASP A 164 -9.22 2.91 12.04
CA ASP A 164 -8.82 4.24 12.48
C ASP A 164 -10.06 5.13 12.72
N THR A 165 -11.08 5.08 11.83
CA THR A 165 -12.36 5.78 12.09
C THR A 165 -13.09 5.30 13.34
N ALA A 166 -12.89 4.04 13.74
CA ALA A 166 -13.41 3.47 14.98
C ALA A 166 -12.52 3.75 16.21
N LYS A 167 -11.46 4.56 16.06
CA LYS A 167 -10.44 4.83 17.09
C LYS A 167 -9.71 3.55 17.54
N MET A 168 -9.57 2.61 16.62
CA MET A 168 -8.85 1.35 16.80
C MET A 168 -7.59 1.36 15.93
N LYS A 169 -6.51 0.74 16.41
CA LYS A 169 -5.28 0.58 15.65
C LYS A 169 -4.97 -0.90 15.44
N LEU A 170 -4.82 -1.32 14.19
CA LEU A 170 -4.30 -2.64 13.86
C LEU A 170 -2.84 -2.72 14.28
N THR A 171 -2.40 -3.89 14.73
CA THR A 171 -1.00 -4.07 15.11
C THR A 171 -0.11 -3.99 13.87
N ALA A 172 1.14 -3.53 14.04
CA ALA A 172 2.11 -3.52 12.94
C ALA A 172 2.30 -4.91 12.31
N ALA A 173 2.17 -5.98 13.12
CA ALA A 173 2.19 -7.37 12.64
C ALA A 173 0.97 -7.73 11.77
N ALA A 174 -0.24 -7.28 12.14
CA ALA A 174 -1.42 -7.47 11.32
C ALA A 174 -1.30 -6.70 10.00
N MET A 175 -0.75 -5.48 10.05
CA MET A 175 -0.56 -4.65 8.88
C MET A 175 0.53 -5.19 7.95
N SER A 176 1.61 -5.76 8.49
CA SER A 176 2.67 -6.38 7.66
C SER A 176 2.23 -7.72 7.06
N ALA A 177 1.23 -8.40 7.64
CA ALA A 177 0.69 -9.65 7.11
C ALA A 177 0.09 -9.48 5.70
N PHE A 178 -0.53 -8.32 5.40
CA PHE A 178 -1.02 -7.99 4.06
C PHE A 178 0.08 -7.89 2.99
N SER A 179 1.33 -7.79 3.42
CA SER A 179 2.52 -7.74 2.57
C SER A 179 3.57 -8.75 3.04
N ALA A 180 3.18 -9.92 3.57
CA ALA A 180 4.13 -10.89 4.13
C ALA A 180 4.60 -11.94 3.13
N SER A 181 3.73 -12.42 2.23
CA SER A 181 4.09 -13.37 1.17
C SER A 181 2.97 -13.48 0.13
N MET A 182 3.30 -13.99 -1.06
CA MET A 182 2.29 -14.35 -2.08
C MET A 182 1.22 -15.31 -1.55
N ALA A 183 1.63 -16.32 -0.77
CA ALA A 183 0.70 -17.29 -0.19
C ALA A 183 -0.26 -16.62 0.82
N ALA A 184 0.24 -15.69 1.63
CA ALA A 184 -0.59 -14.89 2.53
C ALA A 184 -1.56 -13.98 1.75
N ALA A 185 -1.08 -13.35 0.67
CA ALA A 185 -1.90 -12.51 -0.20
C ALA A 185 -3.01 -13.31 -0.89
N GLN A 186 -2.70 -14.50 -1.43
CA GLN A 186 -3.68 -15.41 -2.03
C GLN A 186 -4.71 -15.91 -1.00
N MET A 187 -4.29 -16.26 0.21
CA MET A 187 -5.22 -16.65 1.27
C MET A 187 -6.14 -15.49 1.67
N ALA A 188 -5.61 -14.27 1.79
CA ALA A 188 -6.42 -13.09 2.06
C ALA A 188 -7.45 -12.85 0.94
N ALA A 189 -7.01 -12.85 -0.32
CA ALA A 189 -7.87 -12.71 -1.50
C ALA A 189 -9.01 -13.76 -1.54
N MET A 190 -8.69 -15.03 -1.28
CA MET A 190 -9.68 -16.11 -1.20
C MET A 190 -10.65 -15.92 -0.03
N GLN A 191 -10.20 -15.50 1.15
CA GLN A 191 -11.06 -15.26 2.31
C GLN A 191 -12.00 -14.07 2.11
N ILE A 192 -11.54 -13.03 1.42
CA ILE A 192 -12.38 -11.88 1.08
C ILE A 192 -13.42 -12.33 0.07
N SER A 193 -13.00 -12.95 -1.04
CA SER A 193 -13.91 -13.40 -2.10
C SER A 193 -14.94 -14.42 -1.63
N SER A 194 -14.59 -15.32 -0.70
CA SER A 194 -15.49 -16.38 -0.19
C SER A 194 -16.45 -15.97 0.93
N ARG A 195 -16.27 -14.77 1.53
CA ARG A 195 -17.18 -14.28 2.59
C ARG A 195 -18.28 -13.35 2.07
N PHE A 196 -18.23 -12.99 0.80
CA PHE A 196 -19.19 -12.10 0.15
C PHE A 196 -20.06 -12.78 -0.92
N PHE A 197 -19.90 -14.10 -1.12
CA PHE A 197 -20.79 -14.96 -1.92
C PHE A 197 -21.31 -16.14 -1.10
#